data_AF-A0A8T4ZB15-F1
#
_entry.id   AF-A0A8T4ZB15-F1
#
_cell.length_a   1.000
_cell.length_b   1.000
_cell.length_c   1.000
_cell.angle_alpha   90.00
_cell.angle_beta   90.00
_cell.angle_gamma   90.00
#
_symmetry.space_group_name_H-M   'P 1'
#
loop_
_entity.id
_entity.type
_entity.pdbx_description
1 polymer ?
#
loop_
_entity_poly.entity_id
_entity_poly.type
_entity_poly.pdbx_seq_one_letter_code
_entity_poly.pdbx_strand_id
1 'polypeptide(L)'
;WSIALPFVKAFGPDILVLPTARGNPFFYHTLTCMLSDQRLRVETIPDIKKAAELAGYEIGLGYPRHAVVPAKITLILPSTRSYPQDARLTADGKELELSDAKKIAEFINEIYLSRWRGLVKSILETISETSKLEVLRKVFDYIALNDSPPLPLRVAVAEVNAAPHSKDAYRAYHLAFRKVSSALSRAGGLKVSPSAALNLTEYTRNYEQYPPASGELRFYACSVCGEVPAVPKSLEVAEDINSSVSEDKLVTIERRNGRLTGERLCPFCMIKRISTTRKVFPRILEELLEKHRGPELPRFPSVSSVAAINFKKAVIDAAAKRPETILPLLREVIKPREDINELLAPPVTYGPEQELLKQIGQKFKGDDFQVLGTLAIGDAEDLLLVGGQRARVSKLAKAVRKVLSSEPALNTYYAMIKGDGDDVGKIVDGGIGNVKAIPTFKNLFQYLSTLTPNKDLGNVLRMIGDNKLEEAAQRLSEGLGREVSPEKIHELLALLKESLEVESEDEDNWKRRFLVSPAYHAALSRSLMTLATQISKEISDPRVGGFVVYSGGDDVLAVSPVKAALNVTLTVRSLYGGWPSMGFLKQNDIESEKDSFVPSLGDLGQSLAITYAHYRYPLSDVLKSAINALKE
;
A
#
# COMPACT_ATOMS: atom_id res chain seq x y z
N TRP A 1 -5.09 3.87 8.65
CA TRP A 1 -5.23 5.33 8.68
C TRP A 1 -6.36 5.77 9.61
N SER A 2 -7.60 5.30 9.40
CA SER A 2 -8.79 5.63 10.22
C SER A 2 -8.58 5.58 11.75
N ILE A 3 -7.81 4.60 12.25
CA ILE A 3 -7.48 4.48 13.69
C ILE A 3 -6.64 5.66 14.21
N ALA A 4 -5.71 6.16 13.41
CA ALA A 4 -4.79 7.23 13.80
C ALA A 4 -5.42 8.62 13.64
N LEU A 5 -6.49 8.74 12.83
CA LEU A 5 -7.10 10.00 12.47
C LEU A 5 -7.58 10.83 13.68
N PRO A 6 -8.28 10.26 14.70
CA PRO A 6 -8.68 11.03 15.88
C PRO A 6 -7.47 11.60 16.64
N PHE A 7 -6.37 10.84 16.73
CA PHE A 7 -5.15 11.29 17.39
C PHE A 7 -4.48 12.44 16.62
N VAL A 8 -4.41 12.34 15.29
CA VAL A 8 -3.85 13.40 14.43
C VAL A 8 -4.67 14.69 14.53
N LYS A 9 -6.01 14.59 14.60
CA LYS A 9 -6.88 15.75 14.77
C LYS A 9 -6.71 16.42 16.14
N ALA A 10 -6.52 15.63 17.19
CA ALA A 10 -6.40 16.15 18.55
C ALA A 10 -5.00 16.72 18.85
N PHE A 11 -3.94 16.05 18.40
CA PHE A 11 -2.56 16.36 18.81
C PHE A 11 -1.67 16.87 17.66
N GLY A 12 -2.22 16.96 16.44
CA GLY A 12 -1.49 17.36 15.25
C GLY A 12 -0.74 16.20 14.58
N PRO A 13 -0.18 16.43 13.38
CA PRO A 13 0.43 15.38 12.55
C PRO A 13 1.78 14.87 13.03
N ASP A 14 2.54 15.65 13.81
CA ASP A 14 3.90 15.29 14.22
C ASP A 14 3.95 14.14 15.25
N ILE A 15 2.79 13.71 15.79
CA ILE A 15 2.70 12.47 16.57
C ILE A 15 2.98 11.21 15.72
N LEU A 16 2.81 11.30 14.40
CA LEU A 16 3.03 10.19 13.47
C LEU A 16 4.53 10.04 13.19
N VAL A 17 5.14 9.07 13.87
CA VAL A 17 6.58 8.78 13.71
C VAL A 17 6.83 7.88 12.51
N LEU A 18 6.08 6.77 12.40
CA LEU A 18 6.16 5.78 11.33
C LEU A 18 4.73 5.31 10.99
N PRO A 19 4.19 5.50 9.79
CA PRO A 19 4.70 6.39 8.75
C PRO A 19 4.53 7.87 9.16
N THR A 20 5.43 8.74 8.71
CA THR A 20 5.32 10.18 8.86
C THR A 20 4.13 10.73 8.07
N ALA A 21 3.55 11.84 8.54
CA ALA A 21 2.57 12.62 7.80
C ALA A 21 3.18 13.38 6.60
N ARG A 22 4.49 13.65 6.63
CA ARG A 22 5.19 14.44 5.60
C ARG A 22 5.25 13.65 4.29
N GLY A 23 4.68 14.20 3.23
CA GLY A 23 4.59 13.51 1.94
C GLY A 23 3.61 12.34 1.91
N ASN A 24 2.73 12.21 2.90
CA ASN A 24 1.76 11.12 2.97
C ASN A 24 0.40 11.55 2.36
N PRO A 25 -0.05 10.94 1.25
CA PRO A 25 -1.28 11.35 0.58
C PRO A 25 -2.53 11.17 1.43
N PHE A 26 -2.54 10.22 2.38
CA PHE A 26 -3.66 10.08 3.33
C PHE A 26 -3.74 11.25 4.31
N PHE A 27 -2.60 11.82 4.71
CA PHE A 27 -2.59 13.02 5.53
C PHE A 27 -3.11 14.24 4.77
N TYR A 28 -2.68 14.44 3.51
CA TYR A 28 -3.18 15.55 2.70
C TYR A 28 -4.68 15.45 2.38
N HIS A 29 -5.20 14.22 2.25
CA HIS A 29 -6.64 13.98 2.20
C HIS A 29 -7.32 14.45 3.50
N THR A 30 -6.86 13.98 4.66
CA THR A 30 -7.39 14.40 5.97
C THR A 30 -7.31 15.91 6.17
N LEU A 31 -6.20 16.55 5.79
CA LEU A 31 -6.05 18.01 5.86
C LEU A 31 -7.10 18.72 4.98
N THR A 32 -7.40 18.17 3.80
CA THR A 32 -8.43 18.71 2.91
C THR A 32 -9.82 18.59 3.51
N CYS A 33 -10.15 17.47 4.17
CA CYS A 33 -11.39 17.32 4.92
C CYS A 33 -11.49 18.35 6.06
N MET A 34 -10.43 18.48 6.87
CA MET A 34 -10.38 19.45 7.99
C MET A 34 -10.55 20.90 7.53
N LEU A 35 -9.95 21.28 6.40
CA LEU A 35 -10.10 22.63 5.83
C LEU A 35 -11.50 22.84 5.24
N SER A 36 -12.07 21.80 4.62
CA SER A 36 -13.44 21.84 4.08
C SER A 36 -14.49 22.05 5.17
N ASP A 37 -14.31 21.44 6.36
CA ASP A 37 -15.18 21.66 7.53
C ASP A 37 -15.15 23.12 8.01
N GLN A 38 -14.02 23.81 7.79
CA GLN A 38 -13.86 25.24 8.04
C GLN A 38 -14.30 26.13 6.85
N ARG A 39 -14.96 25.55 5.85
CA ARG A 39 -15.40 26.22 4.61
C ARG A 39 -14.27 26.79 3.76
N LEU A 40 -13.04 26.29 3.94
CA LEU A 40 -11.88 26.64 3.13
C LEU A 40 -11.72 25.61 1.98
N ARG A 41 -11.42 26.09 0.78
CA ARG A 41 -11.20 25.23 -0.40
C ARG A 41 -9.71 25.08 -0.66
N VAL A 42 -9.17 23.87 -0.53
CA VAL A 42 -7.73 23.61 -0.71
C VAL A 42 -7.26 23.99 -2.11
N GLU A 43 -8.11 23.85 -3.12
CA GLU A 43 -7.81 24.24 -4.50
C GLU A 43 -7.50 25.74 -4.66
N THR A 44 -7.90 26.56 -3.68
CA THR A 44 -7.64 28.00 -3.63
C THR A 44 -6.40 28.39 -2.82
N ILE A 45 -5.70 27.41 -2.21
CA ILE A 45 -4.49 27.62 -1.40
C ILE A 45 -3.29 26.98 -2.15
N PRO A 46 -2.54 27.75 -2.95
CA PRO A 46 -1.52 27.21 -3.86
C PRO A 46 -0.49 26.31 -3.18
N ASP A 47 0.04 26.73 -2.02
CA ASP A 47 1.09 26.00 -1.30
C ASP A 47 0.61 24.61 -0.83
N ILE A 48 -0.64 24.51 -0.34
CA ILE A 48 -1.20 23.24 0.13
C ILE A 48 -1.50 22.33 -1.06
N LYS A 49 -2.07 22.89 -2.13
CA LYS A 49 -2.31 22.15 -3.38
C LYS A 49 -1.01 21.56 -3.92
N LYS A 50 0.04 22.37 -3.99
CA LYS A 50 1.37 21.95 -4.44
C LYS A 50 1.96 20.85 -3.56
N ALA A 51 1.88 21.02 -2.23
CA ALA A 51 2.37 20.02 -1.29
C ALA A 51 1.61 18.68 -1.40
N ALA A 52 0.29 18.73 -1.62
CA ALA A 52 -0.53 17.55 -1.88
C ALA A 52 -0.11 16.83 -3.17
N GLU A 53 0.07 17.58 -4.27
CA GLU A 53 0.51 17.01 -5.56
C GLU A 53 1.91 16.37 -5.47
N LEU A 54 2.84 17.01 -4.76
CA LEU A 54 4.18 16.45 -4.50
C LEU A 54 4.13 15.17 -3.64
N ALA A 55 3.13 15.05 -2.77
CA ALA A 55 2.87 13.85 -1.97
C ALA A 55 2.10 12.76 -2.75
N GLY A 56 1.79 12.98 -4.04
CA GLY A 56 1.00 12.06 -4.84
C GLY A 56 -0.49 12.03 -4.49
N TYR A 57 -1.03 13.11 -3.90
CA TYR A 57 -2.46 13.29 -3.64
C TYR A 57 -3.11 14.22 -4.67
N GLU A 58 -3.99 13.66 -5.49
CA GLU A 58 -4.79 14.42 -6.47
C GLU A 58 -6.08 14.91 -5.80
N ILE A 59 -6.15 16.19 -5.42
CA ILE A 59 -7.31 16.76 -4.68
C ILE A 59 -8.64 16.54 -5.40
N GLY A 60 -8.64 16.62 -6.73
CA GLY A 60 -9.84 16.42 -7.56
C GLY A 60 -10.39 14.99 -7.49
N LEU A 61 -9.55 14.00 -7.15
CA LEU A 61 -9.97 12.60 -7.01
C LEU A 61 -10.79 12.37 -5.73
N GLY A 62 -10.51 13.14 -4.69
CA GLY A 62 -11.23 13.08 -3.43
C GLY A 62 -10.89 11.91 -2.51
N TYR A 63 -9.88 11.12 -2.84
CA TYR A 63 -9.32 10.07 -1.99
C TYR A 63 -7.87 9.76 -2.43
N PRO A 64 -7.03 9.16 -1.56
CA PRO A 64 -5.69 8.73 -1.93
C PRO A 64 -5.71 7.61 -2.97
N ARG A 65 -5.13 7.83 -4.15
CA ARG A 65 -5.13 6.86 -5.27
C ARG A 65 -4.39 5.56 -4.96
N HIS A 66 -3.28 5.64 -4.23
CA HIS A 66 -2.38 4.52 -3.98
C HIS A 66 -2.40 4.08 -2.52
N ALA A 67 -2.40 2.77 -2.29
CA ALA A 67 -2.27 2.20 -0.96
C ALA A 67 -0.81 2.29 -0.49
N VAL A 68 -0.50 3.33 0.28
CA VAL A 68 0.87 3.62 0.77
C VAL A 68 1.04 3.57 2.29
N VAL A 69 -0.05 3.36 3.03
CA VAL A 69 0.01 3.28 4.49
C VAL A 69 0.41 1.86 4.91
N PRO A 70 1.54 1.68 5.63
CA PRO A 70 1.97 0.37 6.10
C PRO A 70 1.05 -0.22 7.16
N ALA A 71 1.18 -1.53 7.38
CA ALA A 71 0.41 -2.26 8.38
C ALA A 71 0.79 -1.90 9.84
N LYS A 72 1.94 -1.25 10.06
CA LYS A 72 2.40 -0.81 11.38
C LYS A 72 2.38 0.72 11.46
N ILE A 73 1.79 1.24 12.54
CA ILE A 73 1.80 2.67 12.85
C ILE A 73 2.42 2.87 14.24
N THR A 74 3.39 3.78 14.35
CA THR A 74 4.02 4.20 15.60
C THR A 74 3.66 5.65 15.87
N LEU A 75 3.08 5.89 17.04
CA LEU A 75 2.72 7.21 17.54
C LEU A 75 3.64 7.61 18.70
N ILE A 76 3.96 8.90 18.80
CA ILE A 76 4.46 9.52 20.02
C ILE A 76 3.38 10.43 20.58
N LEU A 77 2.89 10.13 21.78
CA LEU A 77 1.75 10.83 22.37
C LEU A 77 2.20 11.84 23.44
N PRO A 78 1.42 12.92 23.70
CA PRO A 78 1.76 13.93 24.70
C PRO A 78 1.95 13.37 26.11
N SER A 79 2.78 14.07 26.88
CA SER A 79 3.06 13.75 28.29
C SER A 79 1.92 14.21 29.19
N THR A 80 1.32 13.27 29.93
CA THR A 80 0.37 13.57 31.01
C THR A 80 0.99 14.30 32.21
N ARG A 81 2.33 14.23 32.35
CA ARG A 81 3.03 14.88 33.48
C ARG A 81 3.42 16.32 33.16
N SER A 82 3.87 16.56 31.93
CA SER A 82 4.38 17.87 31.51
C SER A 82 3.28 18.78 30.98
N TYR A 83 2.26 18.20 30.33
CA TYR A 83 1.17 18.93 29.68
C TYR A 83 -0.17 18.19 29.88
N PRO A 84 -0.67 18.05 31.13
CA PRO A 84 -1.88 17.29 31.42
C PRO A 84 -3.13 17.80 30.69
N GLN A 85 -3.21 19.10 30.42
CA GLN A 85 -4.31 19.71 29.65
C GLN A 85 -4.35 19.23 28.19
N ASP A 86 -3.19 18.84 27.63
CA ASP A 86 -3.03 18.41 26.24
C ASP A 86 -3.04 16.88 26.12
N ALA A 87 -3.32 16.15 27.20
CA ALA A 87 -3.22 14.70 27.28
C ALA A 87 -4.59 13.99 27.29
N ARG A 88 -5.60 14.63 26.72
CA ARG A 88 -6.96 14.10 26.59
C ARG A 88 -7.40 14.04 25.13
N LEU A 89 -8.11 12.98 24.77
CA LEU A 89 -8.65 12.74 23.44
C LEU A 89 -10.13 12.40 23.56
N THR A 90 -10.96 13.00 22.70
CA THR A 90 -12.35 12.56 22.52
C THR A 90 -12.51 12.00 21.12
N ALA A 91 -12.99 10.76 21.01
CA ALA A 91 -13.29 10.09 19.74
C ALA A 91 -14.51 9.18 19.90
N ASP A 92 -15.39 9.16 18.90
CA ASP A 92 -16.60 8.33 18.87
C ASP A 92 -17.47 8.45 20.16
N GLY A 93 -17.55 9.65 20.73
CA GLY A 93 -18.32 9.94 21.95
C GLY A 93 -17.68 9.43 23.25
N LYS A 94 -16.44 8.94 23.21
CA LYS A 94 -15.67 8.49 24.37
C LYS A 94 -14.47 9.40 24.63
N GLU A 95 -14.17 9.60 25.91
CA GLU A 95 -13.00 10.36 26.36
C GLU A 95 -11.90 9.40 26.85
N LEU A 96 -10.66 9.69 26.46
CA LEU A 96 -9.45 9.00 26.90
C LEU A 96 -8.48 10.02 27.50
N GLU A 97 -8.04 9.75 28.73
CA GLU A 97 -6.85 10.37 29.31
C GLU A 97 -5.64 9.47 29.05
N LEU A 98 -4.53 10.05 28.60
CA LEU A 98 -3.30 9.32 28.23
C LEU A 98 -2.46 8.88 29.45
N SER A 99 -3.11 8.54 30.57
CA SER A 99 -2.47 8.26 31.87
C SER A 99 -2.09 6.79 32.06
N ASP A 100 -2.70 5.87 31.32
CA ASP A 100 -2.49 4.43 31.48
C ASP A 100 -2.34 3.71 30.13
N ALA A 101 -1.28 2.92 30.00
CA ALA A 101 -0.93 2.20 28.77
C ALA A 101 -2.00 1.20 28.34
N LYS A 102 -2.68 0.54 29.29
CA LYS A 102 -3.73 -0.43 29.01
C LYS A 102 -5.00 0.26 28.51
N LYS A 103 -5.42 1.35 29.15
CA LYS A 103 -6.55 2.18 28.69
C LYS A 103 -6.33 2.73 27.28
N ILE A 104 -5.11 3.19 26.97
CA ILE A 104 -4.76 3.66 25.61
C ILE A 104 -4.92 2.51 24.60
N ALA A 105 -4.39 1.32 24.91
CA ALA A 105 -4.49 0.16 24.02
C ALA A 105 -5.95 -0.31 23.82
N GLU A 106 -6.75 -0.33 24.89
CA GLU A 106 -8.18 -0.65 24.85
C GLU A 106 -8.94 0.35 23.98
N PHE A 107 -8.71 1.65 24.16
CA PHE A 107 -9.34 2.71 23.38
C PHE A 107 -9.01 2.63 21.88
N ILE A 108 -7.75 2.34 21.53
CA ILE A 108 -7.34 2.12 20.14
C ILE A 108 -8.08 0.91 19.53
N ASN A 109 -8.23 -0.18 20.29
CA ASN A 109 -8.96 -1.35 19.85
C ASN A 109 -10.46 -1.05 19.68
N GLU A 110 -11.05 -0.26 20.57
CA GLU A 110 -12.44 0.18 20.46
C GLU A 110 -12.68 1.03 19.21
N ILE A 111 -11.79 1.97 18.89
CA ILE A 111 -11.85 2.74 17.63
C ILE A 111 -11.79 1.77 16.44
N TYR A 112 -10.88 0.80 16.46
CA TYR A 112 -10.76 -0.15 15.36
C TYR A 112 -12.05 -0.95 15.12
N LEU A 113 -12.64 -1.48 16.19
CA LEU A 113 -13.92 -2.21 16.13
C LEU A 113 -15.07 -1.30 15.71
N SER A 114 -15.11 -0.05 16.21
CA SER A 114 -16.10 0.96 15.83
C SER A 114 -16.09 1.21 14.33
N ARG A 115 -14.92 1.45 13.74
CA ARG A 115 -14.77 1.68 12.28
C ARG A 115 -15.13 0.45 11.45
N TRP A 116 -14.79 -0.74 11.93
CA TRP A 116 -15.20 -1.97 11.25
C TRP A 116 -16.72 -2.15 11.26
N ARG A 117 -17.37 -1.96 12.41
CA ARG A 117 -18.85 -2.00 12.53
C ARG A 117 -19.50 -0.96 11.64
N GLY A 118 -18.99 0.28 11.63
CA GLY A 118 -19.47 1.36 10.77
C GLY A 118 -19.39 0.99 9.29
N LEU A 119 -18.30 0.36 8.86
CA LEU A 119 -18.11 -0.11 7.49
C LEU A 119 -19.13 -1.21 7.13
N VAL A 120 -19.27 -2.25 7.96
CA VAL A 120 -20.21 -3.35 7.69
C VAL A 120 -21.64 -2.82 7.65
N LYS A 121 -22.01 -1.95 8.61
CA LYS A 121 -23.31 -1.30 8.66
C LYS A 121 -23.59 -0.48 7.41
N SER A 122 -22.66 0.36 6.98
CA SER A 122 -22.81 1.20 5.78
C SER A 122 -23.04 0.37 4.52
N ILE A 123 -22.33 -0.76 4.39
CA ILE A 123 -22.53 -1.70 3.28
C ILE A 123 -23.93 -2.29 3.33
N LEU A 124 -24.32 -2.85 4.48
CA LEU A 124 -25.63 -3.47 4.67
C LEU A 124 -26.76 -2.49 4.38
N GLU A 125 -26.71 -1.28 4.94
CA GLU A 125 -27.72 -0.24 4.71
C GLU A 125 -27.85 0.11 3.22
N THR A 126 -26.73 0.20 2.49
CA THR A 126 -26.74 0.54 1.06
C THR A 126 -27.36 -0.54 0.17
N ILE A 127 -27.24 -1.81 0.57
CA ILE A 127 -27.80 -2.96 -0.19
C ILE A 127 -29.19 -3.37 0.31
N SER A 128 -29.56 -3.05 1.55
CA SER A 128 -30.77 -3.57 2.24
C SER A 128 -32.13 -3.02 1.79
N GLU A 129 -32.21 -2.30 0.67
CA GLU A 129 -33.48 -1.80 0.12
C GLU A 129 -34.38 -2.90 -0.46
N THR A 130 -33.91 -4.15 -0.52
CA THR A 130 -34.65 -5.30 -1.05
C THR A 130 -34.83 -6.41 -0.01
N SER A 131 -36.05 -6.93 0.11
CA SER A 131 -36.42 -8.01 1.04
C SER A 131 -35.61 -9.31 0.86
N LYS A 132 -34.94 -9.47 -0.27
CA LYS A 132 -34.15 -10.65 -0.62
C LYS A 132 -32.77 -10.72 0.06
N LEU A 133 -32.24 -9.59 0.54
CA LEU A 133 -30.92 -9.54 1.20
C LEU A 133 -30.97 -9.72 2.72
N GLU A 134 -32.15 -9.99 3.28
CA GLU A 134 -32.34 -10.35 4.69
C GLU A 134 -31.51 -11.59 5.08
N VAL A 135 -31.32 -12.54 4.15
CA VAL A 135 -30.43 -13.69 4.35
C VAL A 135 -29.00 -13.26 4.64
N LEU A 136 -28.49 -12.26 3.91
CA LEU A 136 -27.13 -11.77 4.09
C LEU A 136 -26.96 -11.09 5.46
N ARG A 137 -27.95 -10.30 5.88
CA ARG A 137 -27.97 -9.68 7.21
C ARG A 137 -27.90 -10.72 8.32
N LYS A 138 -28.76 -11.74 8.26
CA LYS A 138 -28.75 -12.87 9.21
C LYS A 138 -27.42 -13.61 9.20
N VAL A 139 -26.84 -13.87 8.02
CA VAL A 139 -25.54 -14.53 7.88
C VAL A 139 -24.43 -13.71 8.53
N PHE A 140 -24.43 -12.39 8.36
CA PHE A 140 -23.42 -11.51 8.97
C PHE A 140 -23.53 -11.50 10.49
N ASP A 141 -24.75 -11.55 11.03
CA ASP A 141 -24.98 -11.66 12.46
C ASP A 141 -24.54 -13.03 13.01
N TYR A 142 -24.92 -14.14 12.37
CA TYR A 142 -24.56 -15.50 12.81
C TYR A 142 -23.06 -15.76 12.83
N ILE A 143 -22.32 -15.21 11.86
CA ILE A 143 -20.86 -15.38 11.80
C ILE A 143 -20.12 -14.38 12.71
N ALA A 144 -20.86 -13.52 13.44
CA ALA A 144 -20.36 -12.42 14.24
C ALA A 144 -19.46 -11.46 13.45
N LEU A 145 -19.82 -11.19 12.19
CA LEU A 145 -18.99 -10.42 11.26
C LEU A 145 -18.76 -9.00 11.76
N ASN A 146 -19.78 -8.37 12.35
CA ASN A 146 -19.73 -7.00 12.87
C ASN A 146 -18.65 -6.82 13.94
N ASP A 147 -18.33 -7.87 14.69
CA ASP A 147 -17.38 -7.83 15.80
C ASP A 147 -16.06 -8.55 15.49
N SER A 148 -15.91 -9.06 14.27
CA SER A 148 -14.77 -9.87 13.84
C SER A 148 -14.10 -9.28 12.59
N PRO A 149 -13.29 -8.21 12.73
CA PRO A 149 -12.54 -7.66 11.61
C PRO A 149 -11.61 -8.70 10.96
N PRO A 150 -11.41 -8.65 9.63
CA PRO A 150 -10.57 -9.61 8.91
C PRO A 150 -9.06 -9.38 9.13
N LEU A 151 -8.67 -8.36 9.89
CA LEU A 151 -7.27 -8.04 10.19
C LEU A 151 -7.10 -7.89 11.71
N PRO A 152 -6.37 -8.78 12.39
CA PRO A 152 -6.16 -8.65 13.83
C PRO A 152 -5.27 -7.44 14.14
N LEU A 153 -5.67 -6.65 15.13
CA LEU A 153 -4.90 -5.50 15.62
C LEU A 153 -4.06 -5.90 16.83
N ARG A 154 -2.80 -5.47 16.86
CA ARG A 154 -1.93 -5.56 18.04
C ARG A 154 -1.49 -4.17 18.43
N VAL A 155 -1.59 -3.85 19.72
CA VAL A 155 -1.23 -2.55 20.27
C VAL A 155 -0.25 -2.76 21.43
N ALA A 156 0.82 -1.97 21.45
CA ALA A 156 1.77 -1.93 22.55
C ALA A 156 2.11 -0.46 22.84
N VAL A 157 2.19 -0.12 24.12
CA VAL A 157 2.41 1.23 24.61
C VAL A 157 3.53 1.20 25.65
N ALA A 158 4.46 2.16 25.59
CA ALA A 158 5.51 2.33 26.59
C ALA A 158 5.69 3.82 26.90
N GLU A 159 5.97 4.12 28.17
CA GLU A 159 6.26 5.47 28.62
C GLU A 159 7.71 5.84 28.29
N VAL A 160 7.92 7.05 27.78
CA VAL A 160 9.25 7.66 27.63
C VAL A 160 9.53 8.44 28.91
N ASN A 161 10.32 7.85 29.82
CA ASN A 161 10.63 8.46 31.12
C ASN A 161 12.11 8.83 31.18
N ALA A 162 12.40 10.13 31.36
CA ALA A 162 13.72 10.62 31.71
C ALA A 162 13.65 11.96 32.45
N ALA A 163 14.55 12.13 33.42
CA ALA A 163 14.77 13.42 34.04
C ALA A 163 15.39 14.39 33.00
N PRO A 164 14.90 15.64 32.89
CA PRO A 164 15.51 16.65 32.03
C PRO A 164 17.01 16.78 32.31
N HIS A 165 17.82 16.87 31.26
CA HIS A 165 19.29 17.00 31.33
C HIS A 165 20.07 15.83 31.98
N SER A 166 19.41 14.70 32.29
CA SER A 166 20.12 13.49 32.70
C SER A 166 20.86 12.85 31.52
N LYS A 167 21.98 12.15 31.79
CA LYS A 167 22.69 11.35 30.78
C LYS A 167 21.78 10.29 30.13
N ASP A 168 20.79 9.79 30.88
CA ASP A 168 19.81 8.80 30.41
C ASP A 168 18.72 9.38 29.49
N ALA A 169 18.54 10.70 29.45
CA ALA A 169 17.55 11.35 28.57
C ALA A 169 17.78 11.02 27.09
N TYR A 170 19.04 10.88 26.67
CA TYR A 170 19.41 10.49 25.31
C TYR A 170 19.00 9.05 24.94
N ARG A 171 18.78 8.19 25.95
CA ARG A 171 18.43 6.76 25.78
C ARG A 171 16.95 6.49 25.97
N ALA A 172 16.22 7.37 26.64
CA ALA A 172 14.84 7.16 27.05
C ALA A 172 13.92 6.74 25.89
N TYR A 173 14.04 7.41 24.75
CA TYR A 173 13.29 7.07 23.54
C TYR A 173 13.65 5.68 23.02
N HIS A 174 14.94 5.39 22.88
CA HIS A 174 15.43 4.09 22.39
C HIS A 174 14.92 2.93 23.26
N LEU A 175 15.02 3.07 24.59
CA LEU A 175 14.56 2.05 25.53
C LEU A 175 13.04 1.85 25.49
N ALA A 176 12.26 2.95 25.43
CA ALA A 176 10.80 2.87 25.29
C ALA A 176 10.40 2.20 23.97
N PHE A 177 11.04 2.58 22.86
CA PHE A 177 10.80 1.99 21.55
C PHE A 177 11.14 0.49 21.54
N ARG A 178 12.27 0.08 22.14
CA ARG A 178 12.62 -1.34 22.27
C ARG A 178 11.60 -2.14 23.06
N LYS A 179 11.02 -1.58 24.12
CA LYS A 179 9.94 -2.22 24.89
C LYS A 179 8.72 -2.48 24.00
N VAL A 180 8.31 -1.48 23.22
CA VAL A 180 7.19 -1.60 22.26
C VAL A 180 7.50 -2.63 21.18
N SER A 181 8.63 -2.49 20.49
CA SER A 181 9.04 -3.39 19.40
C SER A 181 9.15 -4.85 19.87
N SER A 182 9.75 -5.08 21.04
CA SER A 182 9.87 -6.42 21.62
C SER A 182 8.51 -7.01 22.01
N ALA A 183 7.60 -6.20 22.57
CA ALA A 183 6.26 -6.65 22.91
C ALA A 183 5.46 -7.06 21.65
N LEU A 184 5.52 -6.26 20.59
CA LEU A 184 4.89 -6.57 19.31
C LEU A 184 5.51 -7.79 18.63
N SER A 185 6.84 -7.94 18.69
CA SER A 185 7.55 -9.10 18.13
C SER A 185 7.14 -10.39 18.83
N ARG A 186 7.12 -10.41 20.18
CA ARG A 186 6.65 -11.56 20.96
C ARG A 186 5.19 -11.92 20.63
N ALA A 187 4.31 -10.93 20.55
CA ALA A 187 2.91 -11.14 20.16
C ALA A 187 2.77 -11.60 18.70
N GLY A 188 3.72 -11.22 17.83
CA GLY A 188 3.81 -11.63 16.43
C GLY A 188 4.20 -13.09 16.24
N GLY A 189 4.89 -13.70 17.22
CA GLY A 189 5.23 -15.13 17.22
C GLY A 189 4.00 -16.04 17.19
N LEU A 190 2.86 -15.57 17.71
CA LEU A 190 1.58 -16.25 17.59
C LEU A 190 0.84 -15.77 16.33
N LYS A 191 0.81 -16.61 15.30
CA LYS A 191 0.00 -16.39 14.10
C LYS A 191 -1.41 -16.93 14.31
N VAL A 192 -2.38 -16.03 14.41
CA VAL A 192 -3.80 -16.37 14.47
C VAL A 192 -4.44 -16.01 13.13
N SER A 193 -5.10 -16.98 12.49
CA SER A 193 -5.89 -16.69 11.28
C SER A 193 -7.09 -15.80 11.66
N PRO A 194 -7.41 -14.75 10.89
CA PRO A 194 -8.60 -13.94 11.13
C PRO A 194 -9.89 -14.76 11.17
N SER A 195 -9.95 -15.87 10.42
CA SER A 195 -11.08 -16.78 10.42
C SER A 195 -11.35 -17.44 11.79
N ALA A 196 -10.35 -17.52 12.67
CA ALA A 196 -10.49 -18.09 14.00
C ALA A 196 -11.31 -17.20 14.96
N ALA A 197 -11.49 -15.90 14.64
CA ALA A 197 -12.34 -15.00 15.40
C ALA A 197 -13.84 -15.15 15.04
N LEU A 198 -14.14 -15.81 13.92
CA LEU A 198 -15.51 -15.97 13.43
C LEU A 198 -16.26 -17.08 14.17
N ASN A 199 -17.57 -16.90 14.33
CA ASN A 199 -18.45 -17.94 14.87
C ASN A 199 -18.84 -18.98 13.78
N LEU A 200 -17.86 -19.71 13.28
CA LEU A 200 -18.07 -20.69 12.20
C LEU A 200 -18.92 -21.89 12.64
N THR A 201 -18.92 -22.23 13.92
CA THR A 201 -19.71 -23.34 14.47
C THR A 201 -21.22 -23.05 14.38
N GLU A 202 -21.66 -21.90 14.86
CA GLU A 202 -23.06 -21.50 14.75
C GLU A 202 -23.45 -21.26 13.30
N TYR A 203 -22.57 -20.57 12.56
CA TYR A 203 -22.78 -20.30 11.14
C TYR A 203 -23.03 -21.58 10.35
N THR A 204 -22.19 -22.61 10.47
CA THR A 204 -22.32 -23.88 9.73
C THR A 204 -23.47 -24.77 10.21
N ARG A 205 -23.86 -24.70 11.50
CA ARG A 205 -25.07 -25.37 12.01
C ARG A 205 -26.33 -24.80 11.35
N ASN A 206 -26.41 -23.48 11.25
CA ASN A 206 -27.57 -22.80 10.67
C ASN A 206 -27.75 -23.01 9.15
N TYR A 207 -26.81 -23.66 8.45
CA TYR A 207 -27.03 -24.10 7.05
C TYR A 207 -28.17 -25.11 6.91
N GLU A 208 -28.58 -25.80 7.97
CA GLU A 208 -29.77 -26.68 7.94
C GLU A 208 -31.05 -25.92 7.56
N GLN A 209 -31.10 -24.62 7.85
CA GLN A 209 -32.20 -23.74 7.43
C GLN A 209 -32.21 -23.47 5.91
N TYR A 210 -31.12 -23.80 5.22
CA TYR A 210 -30.90 -23.60 3.79
C TYR A 210 -30.51 -24.93 3.13
N PRO A 211 -31.42 -25.92 3.07
CA PRO A 211 -31.10 -27.23 2.56
C PRO A 211 -30.57 -27.13 1.12
N PRO A 212 -29.42 -27.76 0.81
CA PRO A 212 -28.86 -27.74 -0.53
C PRO A 212 -29.78 -28.50 -1.50
N ALA A 213 -29.66 -28.20 -2.80
CA ALA A 213 -30.35 -29.00 -3.80
C ALA A 213 -29.84 -30.45 -3.78
N SER A 214 -30.67 -31.38 -4.26
CA SER A 214 -30.29 -32.80 -4.30
C SER A 214 -28.96 -33.01 -5.04
N GLY A 215 -28.00 -33.64 -4.36
CA GLY A 215 -26.64 -33.89 -4.85
C GLY A 215 -25.63 -32.75 -4.65
N GLU A 216 -25.99 -31.66 -3.98
CA GLU A 216 -25.07 -30.58 -3.60
C GLU A 216 -24.49 -30.76 -2.20
N LEU A 217 -23.32 -30.15 -1.95
CA LEU A 217 -22.68 -30.16 -0.64
C LEU A 217 -23.48 -29.28 0.34
N ARG A 218 -23.42 -29.62 1.64
CA ARG A 218 -24.03 -28.82 2.72
C ARG A 218 -23.56 -27.35 2.69
N PHE A 219 -22.29 -27.13 2.40
CA PHE A 219 -21.73 -25.81 2.13
C PHE A 219 -20.55 -25.93 1.17
N TYR A 220 -20.22 -24.83 0.50
CA TYR A 220 -19.05 -24.71 -0.37
C TYR A 220 -18.00 -23.82 0.28
N ALA A 221 -16.72 -24.06 0.01
CA ALA A 221 -15.67 -23.10 0.34
C ALA A 221 -15.76 -21.86 -0.56
N CYS A 222 -15.28 -20.72 -0.06
CA CYS A 222 -15.18 -19.50 -0.85
C CYS A 222 -14.20 -19.68 -2.03
N SER A 223 -14.60 -19.29 -3.24
CA SER A 223 -13.77 -19.36 -4.44
C SER A 223 -12.62 -18.34 -4.48
N VAL A 224 -12.64 -17.34 -3.58
CA VAL A 224 -11.61 -16.30 -3.49
C VAL A 224 -10.58 -16.63 -2.42
N CYS A 225 -11.01 -16.84 -1.16
CA CYS A 225 -10.06 -17.13 -0.07
C CYS A 225 -9.77 -18.61 0.12
N GLY A 226 -10.69 -19.52 -0.25
CA GLY A 226 -10.55 -20.96 0.00
C GLY A 226 -10.67 -21.40 1.46
N GLU A 227 -10.72 -20.47 2.42
CA GLU A 227 -10.65 -20.77 3.86
C GLU A 227 -12.02 -20.78 4.57
N VAL A 228 -12.90 -19.83 4.24
CA VAL A 228 -14.18 -19.62 4.94
C VAL A 228 -15.34 -20.15 4.08
N PRO A 229 -16.38 -20.78 4.67
CA PRO A 229 -17.56 -21.21 3.93
C PRO A 229 -18.25 -20.05 3.20
N ALA A 230 -18.65 -20.28 1.96
CA ALA A 230 -19.40 -19.33 1.14
C ALA A 230 -20.83 -19.14 1.67
N VAL A 231 -21.40 -17.94 1.52
CA VAL A 231 -22.77 -17.62 1.96
C VAL A 231 -23.78 -18.69 1.48
N PRO A 232 -24.73 -19.15 2.33
CA PRO A 232 -25.77 -20.08 1.91
C PRO A 232 -26.48 -19.60 0.63
N LYS A 233 -26.79 -20.52 -0.29
CA LYS A 233 -27.38 -20.19 -1.60
C LYS A 233 -26.60 -19.09 -2.35
N SER A 234 -25.27 -19.15 -2.28
CA SER A 234 -24.37 -18.06 -2.71
C SER A 234 -24.68 -17.49 -4.10
N LEU A 235 -25.11 -18.32 -5.05
CA LEU A 235 -25.39 -17.91 -6.42
C LEU A 235 -26.73 -17.14 -6.55
N GLU A 236 -27.75 -17.53 -5.79
CA GLU A 236 -29.02 -16.78 -5.72
C GLU A 236 -28.79 -15.42 -5.04
N VAL A 237 -28.07 -15.43 -3.91
CA VAL A 237 -27.69 -14.21 -3.18
C VAL A 237 -26.86 -13.30 -4.08
N ALA A 238 -25.97 -13.85 -4.89
CA ALA A 238 -25.18 -13.09 -5.86
C ALA A 238 -26.05 -12.43 -6.95
N GLU A 239 -27.08 -13.10 -7.48
CA GLU A 239 -28.02 -12.51 -8.45
C GLU A 239 -28.71 -11.29 -7.82
N ASP A 240 -29.16 -11.41 -6.58
CA ASP A 240 -29.83 -10.32 -5.86
C ASP A 240 -28.88 -9.17 -5.51
N ILE A 241 -27.64 -9.46 -5.11
CA ILE A 241 -26.62 -8.43 -4.84
C ILE A 241 -26.28 -7.66 -6.12
N ASN A 242 -25.96 -8.35 -7.22
CA ASN A 242 -25.66 -7.73 -8.51
C ASN A 242 -26.78 -6.77 -8.92
N SER A 243 -28.04 -7.18 -8.74
CA SER A 243 -29.20 -6.33 -9.00
C SER A 243 -29.30 -5.13 -8.03
N SER A 244 -29.06 -5.32 -6.73
CA SER A 244 -29.20 -4.27 -5.70
C SER A 244 -28.23 -3.09 -5.85
N VAL A 245 -27.07 -3.35 -6.47
CA VAL A 245 -26.04 -2.34 -6.75
C VAL A 245 -26.00 -1.91 -8.23
N SER A 246 -26.90 -2.44 -9.06
CA SER A 246 -26.95 -2.20 -10.51
C SER A 246 -25.65 -2.56 -11.25
N GLU A 247 -25.02 -3.67 -10.87
CA GLU A 247 -23.78 -4.18 -11.47
C GLU A 247 -23.89 -5.69 -11.78
N ASP A 248 -24.44 -6.02 -12.95
CA ASP A 248 -24.81 -7.40 -13.36
C ASP A 248 -23.66 -8.43 -13.34
N LYS A 249 -22.40 -7.96 -13.40
CA LYS A 249 -21.19 -8.79 -13.43
C LYS A 249 -20.34 -8.69 -12.15
N LEU A 250 -20.85 -8.09 -11.08
CA LEU A 250 -20.09 -7.91 -9.84
C LEU A 250 -19.61 -9.25 -9.26
N VAL A 251 -20.52 -10.21 -9.13
CA VAL A 251 -20.23 -11.62 -8.85
C VAL A 251 -20.58 -12.44 -10.07
N THR A 252 -19.65 -13.26 -10.56
CA THR A 252 -19.86 -14.03 -11.79
C THR A 252 -20.81 -15.19 -11.56
N ILE A 253 -21.89 -15.23 -12.36
CA ILE A 253 -22.93 -16.26 -12.32
C ILE A 253 -23.20 -16.74 -13.75
N GLU A 254 -23.28 -18.05 -13.93
CA GLU A 254 -23.53 -18.70 -15.21
C GLU A 254 -24.61 -19.76 -15.06
N ARG A 255 -25.54 -19.82 -16.02
CA ARG A 255 -26.49 -20.94 -16.14
C ARG A 255 -25.94 -21.97 -17.12
N ARG A 256 -25.63 -23.17 -16.63
CA ARG A 256 -25.20 -24.31 -17.44
C ARG A 256 -26.16 -25.46 -17.26
N ASN A 257 -26.80 -25.92 -18.34
CA ASN A 257 -27.78 -27.00 -18.33
C ASN A 257 -28.89 -26.82 -17.27
N GLY A 258 -29.39 -25.60 -17.10
CA GLY A 258 -30.42 -25.28 -16.12
C GLY A 258 -29.95 -25.14 -14.67
N ARG A 259 -28.66 -25.34 -14.37
CA ARG A 259 -28.07 -25.15 -13.03
C ARG A 259 -27.25 -23.87 -12.96
N LEU A 260 -27.33 -23.17 -11.83
CA LEU A 260 -26.48 -22.02 -11.53
C LEU A 260 -25.07 -22.51 -11.17
N THR A 261 -24.06 -21.86 -11.75
CA THR A 261 -22.63 -22.06 -11.49
C THR A 261 -21.95 -20.70 -11.41
N GLY A 262 -20.75 -20.61 -10.84
CA GLY A 262 -20.03 -19.33 -10.77
C GLY A 262 -19.22 -19.16 -9.49
N GLU A 263 -18.95 -17.90 -9.15
CA GLU A 263 -18.23 -17.52 -7.95
C GLU A 263 -19.07 -17.77 -6.68
N ARG A 264 -18.44 -18.31 -5.64
CA ARG A 264 -19.08 -18.54 -4.34
C ARG A 264 -18.28 -17.79 -3.29
N LEU A 265 -18.84 -16.75 -2.70
CA LEU A 265 -18.10 -15.85 -1.81
C LEU A 265 -18.48 -16.09 -0.33
N CYS A 266 -17.49 -16.08 0.56
CA CYS A 266 -17.74 -15.96 2.00
C CYS A 266 -18.12 -14.51 2.37
N PRO A 267 -18.64 -14.26 3.58
CA PRO A 267 -19.01 -12.91 4.02
C PRO A 267 -17.89 -11.86 3.86
N PHE A 268 -16.65 -12.18 4.21
CA PHE A 268 -15.51 -11.26 4.03
C PHE A 268 -15.22 -10.95 2.56
N CYS A 269 -15.20 -11.97 1.69
CA CYS A 269 -14.95 -11.76 0.26
C CYS A 269 -16.12 -11.05 -0.43
N MET A 270 -17.35 -11.26 0.07
CA MET A 270 -18.53 -10.55 -0.37
C MET A 270 -18.43 -9.06 -0.03
N ILE A 271 -18.08 -8.70 1.21
CA ILE A 271 -17.82 -7.32 1.61
C ILE A 271 -16.78 -6.69 0.69
N LYS A 272 -15.61 -7.34 0.50
CA LYS A 272 -14.55 -6.82 -0.38
C LYS A 272 -15.05 -6.52 -1.80
N ARG A 273 -15.91 -7.38 -2.35
CA ARG A 273 -16.49 -7.21 -3.69
C ARG A 273 -17.50 -6.06 -3.73
N ILE A 274 -18.44 -6.01 -2.78
CA ILE A 274 -19.46 -4.97 -2.71
C ILE A 274 -18.83 -3.59 -2.46
N SER A 275 -17.74 -3.54 -1.70
CA SER A 275 -16.99 -2.31 -1.43
C SER A 275 -16.45 -1.61 -2.68
N THR A 276 -16.30 -2.34 -3.79
CA THR A 276 -15.79 -1.81 -5.06
C THR A 276 -16.91 -1.54 -6.06
N THR A 277 -18.12 -1.20 -5.59
CA THR A 277 -19.26 -0.83 -6.45
C THR A 277 -19.49 0.67 -6.41
N ARG A 278 -20.05 1.24 -7.49
CA ARG A 278 -20.29 2.70 -7.58
C ARG A 278 -21.25 3.19 -6.49
N LYS A 279 -22.22 2.37 -6.09
CA LYS A 279 -23.22 2.70 -5.05
C LYS A 279 -22.61 2.73 -3.65
N VAL A 280 -21.68 1.82 -3.35
CA VAL A 280 -21.18 1.59 -1.99
C VAL A 280 -19.84 2.27 -1.72
N PHE A 281 -18.97 2.36 -2.73
CA PHE A 281 -17.62 2.90 -2.59
C PHE A 281 -17.57 4.29 -1.91
N PRO A 282 -18.42 5.28 -2.29
CA PRO A 282 -18.42 6.58 -1.62
C PRO A 282 -18.75 6.51 -0.13
N ARG A 283 -19.66 5.62 0.28
CA ARG A 283 -20.05 5.42 1.69
C ARG A 283 -18.92 4.84 2.52
N ILE A 284 -18.16 3.92 1.94
CA ILE A 284 -17.00 3.31 2.62
C ILE A 284 -15.88 4.34 2.77
N LEU A 285 -15.63 5.16 1.75
CA LEU A 285 -14.67 6.25 1.87
C LEU A 285 -15.09 7.23 2.96
N GLU A 286 -16.36 7.62 3.01
CA GLU A 286 -16.91 8.49 4.06
C GLU A 286 -16.70 7.89 5.46
N GLU A 287 -16.91 6.59 5.65
CA GLU A 287 -16.71 5.92 6.94
C GLU A 287 -15.22 5.81 7.34
N LEU A 288 -14.33 5.53 6.38
CA LEU A 288 -12.92 5.25 6.67
C LEU A 288 -12.01 6.48 6.65
N LEU A 289 -12.33 7.45 5.80
CA LEU A 289 -11.48 8.61 5.50
C LEU A 289 -12.19 9.95 5.68
N GLU A 290 -13.47 9.94 6.05
CA GLU A 290 -14.35 11.10 6.15
C GLU A 290 -14.77 11.67 4.78
N LYS A 291 -15.63 12.69 4.82
CA LYS A 291 -16.34 13.17 3.63
C LYS A 291 -15.45 14.04 2.74
N HIS A 292 -15.50 13.77 1.43
CA HIS A 292 -15.07 14.70 0.39
C HIS A 292 -16.03 14.66 -0.80
N ARG A 293 -15.87 15.58 -1.76
CA ARG A 293 -16.77 15.74 -2.91
C ARG A 293 -16.78 14.50 -3.82
N GLY A 294 -17.96 13.87 -3.92
CA GLY A 294 -18.37 12.98 -5.00
C GLY A 294 -17.30 12.05 -5.56
N PRO A 295 -16.68 11.17 -4.75
CA PRO A 295 -15.64 10.30 -5.24
C PRO A 295 -16.22 9.33 -6.26
N GLU A 296 -15.69 9.34 -7.47
CA GLU A 296 -16.04 8.36 -8.49
C GLU A 296 -15.20 7.09 -8.29
N LEU A 297 -15.85 5.93 -8.37
CA LEU A 297 -15.16 4.65 -8.28
C LEU A 297 -14.19 4.53 -9.47
N PRO A 298 -12.88 4.41 -9.24
CA PRO A 298 -11.91 4.29 -10.32
C PRO A 298 -12.06 2.96 -11.07
N ARG A 299 -11.69 2.95 -12.35
CA ARG A 299 -11.57 1.72 -13.12
C ARG A 299 -10.22 1.07 -12.84
N PHE A 300 -10.25 -0.18 -12.37
CA PHE A 300 -9.08 -1.01 -12.15
C PHE A 300 -8.85 -1.96 -13.33
N PRO A 301 -7.59 -2.23 -13.72
CA PRO A 301 -7.30 -3.24 -14.73
C PRO A 301 -7.49 -4.64 -14.15
N SER A 302 -7.90 -5.58 -15.00
CA SER A 302 -7.79 -7.01 -14.72
C SER A 302 -6.43 -7.54 -15.16
N VAL A 303 -6.05 -8.72 -14.66
CA VAL A 303 -4.81 -9.39 -15.08
C VAL A 303 -4.83 -9.80 -16.56
N SER A 304 -6.01 -10.04 -17.14
CA SER A 304 -6.17 -10.29 -18.59
C SER A 304 -5.88 -9.02 -19.39
N SER A 305 -6.39 -7.86 -18.95
CA SER A 305 -6.11 -6.55 -19.56
C SER A 305 -4.62 -6.22 -19.52
N VAL A 306 -3.95 -6.44 -18.38
CA VAL A 306 -2.51 -6.24 -18.26
C VAL A 306 -1.73 -7.19 -19.19
N ALA A 307 -2.09 -8.48 -19.25
CA ALA A 307 -1.43 -9.44 -20.14
C ALA A 307 -1.53 -9.03 -21.63
N ALA A 308 -2.70 -8.55 -22.05
CA ALA A 308 -3.01 -8.24 -23.44
C ALA A 308 -2.64 -6.82 -23.89
N ILE A 309 -2.17 -5.94 -23.00
CA ILE A 309 -2.00 -4.50 -23.29
C ILE A 309 -1.10 -4.21 -24.50
N ASN A 310 -0.04 -5.01 -24.68
CA ASN A 310 0.88 -4.86 -25.81
C ASN A 310 0.20 -5.18 -27.15
N PHE A 311 -0.72 -6.13 -27.16
CA PHE A 311 -1.51 -6.47 -28.34
C PHE A 311 -2.55 -5.37 -28.61
N LYS A 312 -3.25 -4.88 -27.58
CA LYS A 312 -4.17 -3.75 -27.69
C LYS A 312 -3.47 -2.53 -28.31
N LYS A 313 -2.28 -2.17 -27.81
CA LYS A 313 -1.44 -1.11 -28.37
C LYS A 313 -1.12 -1.34 -29.84
N ALA A 314 -0.67 -2.54 -30.21
CA ALA A 314 -0.33 -2.85 -31.60
C ALA A 314 -1.53 -2.73 -32.55
N VAL A 315 -2.73 -3.12 -32.12
CA VAL A 315 -3.95 -2.94 -32.91
C VAL A 315 -4.24 -1.45 -33.12
N ILE A 316 -4.12 -0.62 -32.08
CA ILE A 316 -4.33 0.84 -32.15
C ILE A 316 -3.29 1.50 -33.05
N ASP A 317 -2.01 1.14 -32.90
CA ASP A 317 -0.91 1.63 -33.75
C ASP A 317 -1.13 1.27 -35.22
N ALA A 318 -1.61 0.05 -35.51
CA ALA A 318 -1.94 -0.38 -36.86
C ALA A 318 -3.17 0.35 -37.42
N ALA A 319 -4.21 0.54 -36.61
CA ALA A 319 -5.39 1.32 -37.00
C ALA A 319 -5.02 2.76 -37.32
N ALA A 320 -4.07 3.36 -36.59
CA ALA A 320 -3.57 4.70 -36.86
C ALA A 320 -2.77 4.80 -38.18
N LYS A 321 -2.22 3.70 -38.69
CA LYS A 321 -1.49 3.66 -39.97
C LYS A 321 -2.37 3.31 -41.17
N ARG A 322 -3.30 2.35 -40.99
CA ARG A 322 -4.18 1.81 -42.04
C ARG A 322 -5.58 1.51 -41.49
N PRO A 323 -6.36 2.56 -41.17
CA PRO A 323 -7.68 2.43 -40.56
C PRO A 323 -8.65 1.59 -41.41
N GLU A 324 -8.60 1.77 -42.74
CA GLU A 324 -9.43 1.05 -43.71
C GLU A 324 -9.20 -0.46 -43.71
N THR A 325 -8.02 -0.91 -43.27
CA THR A 325 -7.68 -2.33 -43.16
C THR A 325 -8.07 -2.90 -41.79
N ILE A 326 -7.79 -2.15 -40.71
CA ILE A 326 -7.86 -2.68 -39.34
C ILE A 326 -9.25 -2.53 -38.72
N LEU A 327 -9.90 -1.38 -38.91
CA LEU A 327 -11.16 -1.08 -38.24
C LEU A 327 -12.32 -2.01 -38.66
N PRO A 328 -12.47 -2.44 -39.92
CA PRO A 328 -13.48 -3.43 -40.28
C PRO A 328 -13.29 -4.77 -39.55
N LEU A 329 -12.05 -5.24 -39.45
CA LEU A 329 -11.71 -6.48 -38.74
C LEU A 329 -11.93 -6.34 -37.23
N LEU A 330 -11.63 -5.18 -36.67
CA LEU A 330 -11.84 -4.91 -35.25
C LEU A 330 -13.34 -4.94 -34.91
N ARG A 331 -14.21 -4.40 -35.77
CA ARG A 331 -15.67 -4.46 -35.61
C ARG A 331 -16.23 -5.89 -35.72
N GLU A 332 -15.55 -6.80 -36.39
CA GLU A 332 -15.92 -8.23 -36.37
C GLU A 332 -15.67 -8.86 -34.99
N VAL A 333 -14.67 -8.37 -34.25
CA VAL A 333 -14.25 -8.86 -32.91
C VAL A 333 -15.04 -8.17 -31.80
N ILE A 334 -15.08 -6.85 -31.81
CA ILE A 334 -15.73 -6.01 -30.81
C ILE A 334 -17.11 -5.64 -31.32
N LYS A 335 -18.15 -6.16 -30.68
CA LYS A 335 -19.49 -5.59 -30.81
C LYS A 335 -19.57 -4.41 -29.83
N PRO A 336 -19.83 -3.18 -30.28
CA PRO A 336 -20.06 -2.07 -29.36
C PRO A 336 -21.24 -2.45 -28.46
N ARG A 337 -21.03 -2.46 -27.15
CA ARG A 337 -22.10 -2.78 -26.19
C ARG A 337 -22.48 -1.57 -25.33
N GLU A 338 -21.59 -0.59 -25.17
CA GLU A 338 -21.74 0.56 -24.26
C GLU A 338 -21.07 1.81 -24.86
N ASP A 339 -21.56 3.01 -24.53
CA ASP A 339 -20.90 4.28 -24.88
C ASP A 339 -19.64 4.46 -24.03
N ILE A 340 -18.49 4.55 -24.68
CA ILE A 340 -17.20 4.80 -24.04
C ILE A 340 -17.21 6.08 -23.23
N ASN A 341 -17.91 7.12 -23.66
CA ASN A 341 -17.91 8.39 -22.94
C ASN A 341 -18.48 8.21 -21.52
N GLU A 342 -19.43 7.30 -21.32
CA GLU A 342 -19.94 6.92 -20.00
C GLU A 342 -18.96 6.01 -19.24
N LEU A 343 -18.19 5.18 -19.95
CA LEU A 343 -17.13 4.33 -19.39
C LEU A 343 -15.86 5.08 -19.01
N LEU A 344 -15.66 6.28 -19.56
CA LEU A 344 -14.54 7.19 -19.28
C LEU A 344 -14.86 8.23 -18.21
N ALA A 345 -16.10 8.34 -17.76
CA ALA A 345 -16.44 9.22 -16.64
C ALA A 345 -15.55 8.90 -15.42
N PRO A 346 -15.39 7.63 -14.99
CA PRO A 346 -14.51 7.32 -13.88
C PRO A 346 -13.02 7.29 -14.27
N PRO A 347 -12.12 7.66 -13.35
CA PRO A 347 -10.69 7.68 -13.61
C PRO A 347 -10.13 6.28 -13.89
N VAL A 348 -9.48 6.12 -15.05
CA VAL A 348 -8.77 4.89 -15.42
C VAL A 348 -7.46 4.83 -14.66
N THR A 349 -7.23 3.79 -13.85
CA THR A 349 -6.04 3.76 -12.97
C THR A 349 -4.78 3.20 -13.63
N TYR A 350 -4.92 2.43 -14.71
CA TYR A 350 -3.81 1.81 -15.40
C TYR A 350 -3.21 2.74 -16.45
N GLY A 351 -1.99 3.24 -16.20
CA GLY A 351 -1.33 4.24 -17.05
C GLY A 351 -1.27 3.88 -18.54
N PRO A 352 -0.85 2.67 -18.93
CA PRO A 352 -0.90 2.22 -20.32
C PRO A 352 -2.28 2.36 -20.99
N GLU A 353 -3.38 2.07 -20.30
CA GLU A 353 -4.72 2.26 -20.86
C GLU A 353 -5.07 3.75 -21.02
N GLN A 354 -4.69 4.60 -20.06
CA GLN A 354 -4.84 6.06 -20.16
C GLN A 354 -4.12 6.62 -21.40
N GLU A 355 -2.88 6.18 -21.63
CA GLU A 355 -2.09 6.64 -22.78
C GLU A 355 -2.69 6.17 -24.11
N LEU A 356 -3.19 4.94 -24.17
CA LEU A 356 -3.91 4.45 -25.35
C LEU A 356 -5.15 5.29 -25.65
N LEU A 357 -5.96 5.61 -24.63
CA LEU A 357 -7.15 6.45 -24.79
C LEU A 357 -6.80 7.85 -25.30
N LYS A 358 -5.74 8.46 -24.76
CA LYS A 358 -5.23 9.76 -25.21
C LYS A 358 -4.83 9.73 -26.68
N GLN A 359 -4.09 8.69 -27.10
CA GLN A 359 -3.69 8.51 -28.50
C GLN A 359 -4.90 8.31 -29.43
N ILE A 360 -5.89 7.54 -28.99
CA ILE A 360 -7.12 7.32 -29.75
C ILE A 360 -7.90 8.62 -29.92
N GLY A 361 -8.13 9.37 -28.85
CA GLY A 361 -8.89 10.64 -28.88
C GLY A 361 -8.24 11.74 -29.72
N GLN A 362 -6.93 11.68 -29.92
CA GLN A 362 -6.21 12.60 -30.82
C GLN A 362 -6.43 12.30 -32.31
N LYS A 363 -6.69 11.04 -32.68
CA LYS A 363 -6.70 10.58 -34.08
C LYS A 363 -8.07 10.14 -34.59
N PHE A 364 -8.95 9.69 -33.71
CA PHE A 364 -10.22 9.08 -34.07
C PHE A 364 -11.39 9.81 -33.38
N LYS A 365 -12.54 9.81 -34.04
CA LYS A 365 -13.79 10.42 -33.56
C LYS A 365 -14.98 9.51 -33.89
N GLY A 366 -16.14 9.80 -33.29
CA GLY A 366 -17.37 9.07 -33.58
C GLY A 366 -17.25 7.57 -33.30
N ASP A 367 -17.78 6.74 -34.19
CA ASP A 367 -17.79 5.28 -34.02
C ASP A 367 -16.39 4.65 -33.93
N ASP A 368 -15.39 5.19 -34.65
CA ASP A 368 -14.02 4.68 -34.56
C ASP A 368 -13.42 4.85 -33.16
N PHE A 369 -13.71 5.99 -32.52
CA PHE A 369 -13.33 6.23 -31.12
C PHE A 369 -14.02 5.22 -30.19
N GLN A 370 -15.31 4.96 -30.40
CA GLN A 370 -16.12 4.01 -29.63
C GLN A 370 -15.65 2.55 -29.76
N VAL A 371 -15.13 2.15 -30.91
CA VAL A 371 -14.62 0.77 -31.07
C VAL A 371 -13.20 0.64 -30.49
N LEU A 372 -12.33 1.62 -30.76
CA LEU A 372 -10.93 1.58 -30.32
C LEU A 372 -10.78 1.80 -28.81
N GLY A 373 -11.56 2.71 -28.22
CA GLY A 373 -11.50 2.88 -26.77
C GLY A 373 -12.03 1.63 -26.03
N THR A 374 -13.00 0.90 -26.61
CA THR A 374 -13.57 -0.31 -26.01
C THR A 374 -12.50 -1.38 -25.99
N LEU A 375 -11.69 -1.47 -27.06
CA LEU A 375 -10.50 -2.30 -27.08
C LEU A 375 -9.49 -1.89 -26.00
N ALA A 376 -9.26 -0.58 -25.81
CA ALA A 376 -8.27 -0.08 -24.87
C ALA A 376 -8.61 -0.49 -23.43
N ILE A 377 -9.80 -0.15 -22.94
CA ILE A 377 -10.18 -0.35 -21.54
C ILE A 377 -10.95 -1.62 -21.25
N GLY A 378 -11.60 -2.23 -22.24
CA GLY A 378 -12.42 -3.42 -22.05
C GLY A 378 -11.62 -4.64 -21.62
N ASP A 379 -12.24 -5.53 -20.86
CA ASP A 379 -11.57 -6.73 -20.35
C ASP A 379 -11.12 -7.64 -21.51
N ALA A 380 -9.84 -8.01 -21.51
CA ALA A 380 -9.29 -8.80 -22.59
C ALA A 380 -9.84 -10.23 -22.62
N GLU A 381 -10.27 -10.78 -21.49
CA GLU A 381 -10.94 -12.08 -21.45
C GLU A 381 -12.20 -12.04 -22.30
N ASP A 382 -13.08 -11.07 -22.04
CA ASP A 382 -14.37 -10.89 -22.71
C ASP A 382 -14.23 -10.52 -24.20
N LEU A 383 -13.21 -9.72 -24.54
CA LEU A 383 -13.05 -9.18 -25.89
C LEU A 383 -12.19 -10.05 -26.81
N LEU A 384 -11.05 -10.53 -26.30
CA LEU A 384 -9.96 -11.06 -27.14
C LEU A 384 -9.68 -12.55 -26.89
N LEU A 385 -9.94 -13.04 -25.67
CA LEU A 385 -9.50 -14.38 -25.25
C LEU A 385 -10.63 -15.41 -25.16
N VAL A 386 -11.89 -15.01 -25.39
CA VAL A 386 -13.03 -15.94 -25.49
C VAL A 386 -12.85 -16.88 -26.70
N GLY A 387 -13.08 -18.19 -26.49
CA GLY A 387 -12.90 -19.21 -27.53
C GLY A 387 -13.65 -18.93 -28.84
N GLY A 388 -14.89 -18.43 -28.77
CA GLY A 388 -15.70 -18.09 -29.95
C GLY A 388 -15.16 -16.93 -30.79
N GLN A 389 -14.28 -16.09 -30.23
CA GLN A 389 -13.66 -14.94 -30.91
C GLN A 389 -12.35 -15.32 -31.64
N ARG A 390 -11.78 -16.48 -31.34
CA ARG A 390 -10.37 -16.82 -31.67
C ARG A 390 -10.04 -16.73 -33.16
N ALA A 391 -10.95 -17.15 -34.03
CA ALA A 391 -10.75 -17.06 -35.49
C ALA A 391 -10.67 -15.61 -35.98
N ARG A 392 -11.56 -14.74 -35.47
CA ARG A 392 -11.62 -13.31 -35.82
C ARG A 392 -10.40 -12.57 -35.27
N VAL A 393 -10.03 -12.85 -34.02
CA VAL A 393 -8.83 -12.28 -33.39
C VAL A 393 -7.56 -12.70 -34.13
N SER A 394 -7.48 -13.95 -34.62
CA SER A 394 -6.36 -14.40 -35.45
C SER A 394 -6.28 -13.67 -36.79
N LYS A 395 -7.43 -13.42 -37.45
CA LYS A 395 -7.51 -12.63 -38.68
C LYS A 395 -7.04 -11.18 -38.44
N LEU A 396 -7.49 -10.56 -37.35
CA LEU A 396 -7.04 -9.23 -36.91
C LEU A 396 -5.52 -9.22 -36.67
N ALA A 397 -4.99 -10.16 -35.89
CA ALA A 397 -3.56 -10.25 -35.59
C ALA A 397 -2.70 -10.38 -36.86
N LYS A 398 -3.14 -11.17 -37.85
CA LYS A 398 -2.47 -11.27 -39.16
C LYS A 398 -2.45 -9.94 -39.91
N ALA A 399 -3.55 -9.19 -39.88
CA ALA A 399 -3.62 -7.87 -40.51
C ALA A 399 -2.69 -6.86 -39.81
N VAL A 400 -2.72 -6.80 -38.48
CA VAL A 400 -1.83 -5.95 -37.67
C VAL A 400 -0.36 -6.26 -37.99
N ARG A 401 0.01 -7.54 -38.05
CA ARG A 401 1.37 -7.96 -38.44
C ARG A 401 1.79 -7.42 -39.80
N LYS A 402 0.91 -7.48 -40.80
CA LYS A 402 1.20 -6.96 -42.15
C LYS A 402 1.37 -5.44 -42.16
N VAL A 403 0.62 -4.71 -41.33
CA VAL A 403 0.69 -3.24 -41.26
C VAL A 403 1.92 -2.74 -40.49
N LEU A 404 2.28 -3.42 -39.39
CA LEU A 404 3.37 -2.98 -38.52
C LEU A 404 4.72 -3.64 -38.81
N SER A 405 4.77 -4.65 -39.67
CA SER A 405 5.97 -5.48 -39.91
C SER A 405 6.58 -6.01 -38.60
N SER A 406 5.73 -6.29 -37.62
CA SER A 406 6.10 -6.84 -36.31
C SER A 406 5.15 -7.98 -35.93
N GLU A 407 5.56 -8.86 -35.02
CA GLU A 407 4.69 -9.91 -34.48
C GLU A 407 4.11 -9.49 -33.12
N PRO A 408 2.95 -8.80 -33.09
CA PRO A 408 2.28 -8.53 -31.83
C PRO A 408 1.66 -9.84 -31.31
N ALA A 409 2.29 -10.43 -30.30
CA ALA A 409 1.74 -11.58 -29.60
C ALA A 409 0.59 -11.14 -28.68
N LEU A 410 -0.58 -11.77 -28.86
CA LEU A 410 -1.65 -11.75 -27.86
C LEU A 410 -1.21 -12.61 -26.68
N ASN A 411 -0.61 -11.98 -25.69
CA ASN A 411 -0.09 -12.66 -24.51
C ASN A 411 -1.20 -12.97 -23.52
N THR A 412 -1.16 -14.16 -22.93
CA THR A 412 -2.07 -14.62 -21.87
C THR A 412 -1.39 -14.66 -20.51
N TYR A 413 -0.12 -14.29 -20.43
CA TYR A 413 0.64 -14.21 -19.20
C TYR A 413 0.83 -12.74 -18.77
N TYR A 414 0.78 -12.54 -17.46
CA TYR A 414 1.20 -11.31 -16.78
C TYR A 414 2.34 -11.65 -15.83
N ALA A 415 2.99 -10.61 -15.29
CA ALA A 415 3.99 -10.74 -14.25
C ALA A 415 3.46 -10.08 -12.97
N MET A 416 3.52 -10.81 -11.86
CA MET A 416 3.35 -10.27 -10.51
C MET A 416 4.73 -9.96 -9.94
N ILE A 417 4.90 -8.76 -9.40
CA ILE A 417 6.16 -8.28 -8.85
C ILE A 417 5.93 -7.96 -7.38
N LYS A 418 6.58 -8.71 -6.49
CA LYS A 418 6.62 -8.43 -5.05
C LYS A 418 8.05 -8.03 -4.70
N GLY A 419 8.22 -6.93 -3.97
CA GLY A 419 9.48 -6.55 -3.37
C GLY A 419 9.34 -6.36 -1.87
N ASP A 420 10.41 -6.62 -1.13
CA ASP A 420 10.52 -6.44 0.32
C ASP A 420 11.92 -5.89 0.65
N GLY A 421 11.98 -4.95 1.59
CA GLY A 421 13.24 -4.34 2.01
C GLY A 421 14.00 -5.24 2.96
N ASP A 422 15.25 -5.53 2.65
CA ASP A 422 16.05 -6.45 3.47
C ASP A 422 16.37 -5.80 4.82
N ASP A 423 16.08 -6.50 5.92
CA ASP A 423 16.37 -6.07 7.30
C ASP A 423 15.73 -4.73 7.74
N VAL A 424 14.73 -4.19 7.03
CA VAL A 424 14.09 -2.90 7.38
C VAL A 424 13.60 -2.86 8.83
N GLY A 425 13.01 -3.95 9.32
CA GLY A 425 12.61 -4.05 10.73
C GLY A 425 13.79 -3.95 11.70
N LYS A 426 14.95 -4.54 11.37
CA LYS A 426 16.16 -4.41 12.20
C LYS A 426 16.67 -2.98 12.18
N ILE A 427 16.62 -2.31 11.04
CA ILE A 427 17.06 -0.93 10.84
C ILE A 427 16.19 0.03 11.62
N VAL A 428 14.86 -0.16 11.59
CA VAL A 428 13.93 0.57 12.46
C VAL A 428 14.31 0.38 13.94
N ASP A 429 14.77 -0.80 14.38
CA ASP A 429 15.27 -1.01 15.74
C ASP A 429 16.72 -0.53 15.97
N GLY A 430 17.32 0.21 15.04
CA GLY A 430 18.69 0.72 15.08
C GLY A 430 19.77 -0.29 14.63
N GLY A 431 19.40 -1.49 14.23
CA GLY A 431 20.31 -2.46 13.65
C GLY A 431 20.94 -1.99 12.34
N ILE A 432 22.13 -2.47 12.06
CA ILE A 432 22.92 -2.05 10.89
C ILE A 432 22.47 -2.74 9.59
N GLY A 433 21.71 -3.83 9.68
CA GLY A 433 21.25 -4.62 8.53
C GLY A 433 22.40 -5.28 7.75
N ASN A 434 22.10 -5.94 6.63
CA ASN A 434 23.09 -6.54 5.75
C ASN A 434 23.70 -5.53 4.76
N VAL A 435 24.47 -4.56 5.27
CA VAL A 435 25.17 -3.57 4.43
C VAL A 435 26.57 -4.09 4.09
N LYS A 436 26.79 -4.42 2.81
CA LYS A 436 28.05 -5.04 2.33
C LYS A 436 29.31 -4.23 2.59
N ALA A 437 29.22 -2.90 2.63
CA ALA A 437 30.37 -2.04 2.86
C ALA A 437 30.90 -2.12 4.31
N ILE A 438 30.05 -2.43 5.28
CA ILE A 438 30.40 -2.35 6.71
C ILE A 438 31.48 -3.34 7.14
N PRO A 439 31.47 -4.63 6.72
CA PRO A 439 32.58 -5.54 7.04
C PRO A 439 33.95 -5.11 6.50
N THR A 440 34.03 -4.09 5.62
CA THR A 440 35.33 -3.56 5.16
C THR A 440 35.98 -2.58 6.15
N PHE A 441 35.26 -2.13 7.17
CA PHE A 441 35.76 -1.19 8.19
C PHE A 441 36.18 -1.91 9.48
N LYS A 442 37.26 -1.45 10.12
CA LYS A 442 37.75 -2.02 11.39
C LYS A 442 36.78 -1.80 12.55
N ASN A 443 36.07 -0.67 12.54
CA ASN A 443 35.09 -0.34 13.57
C ASN A 443 34.05 0.68 13.07
N LEU A 444 32.98 0.85 13.86
CA LEU A 444 31.88 1.75 13.54
C LEU A 444 32.29 3.21 13.36
N PHE A 445 33.25 3.71 14.14
CA PHE A 445 33.67 5.11 14.02
C PHE A 445 34.43 5.37 12.72
N GLN A 446 35.18 4.39 12.22
CA GLN A 446 35.77 4.47 10.89
C GLN A 446 34.69 4.53 9.81
N TYR A 447 33.62 3.73 9.91
CA TYR A 447 32.47 3.86 9.00
C TYR A 447 31.80 5.23 9.10
N LEU A 448 31.49 5.71 10.30
CA LEU A 448 30.89 7.04 10.50
C LEU A 448 31.81 8.17 9.98
N SER A 449 33.13 7.99 10.04
CA SER A 449 34.09 8.95 9.51
C SER A 449 33.98 9.16 8.00
N THR A 450 33.48 8.17 7.25
CA THR A 450 33.25 8.29 5.81
C THR A 450 31.90 8.90 5.45
N LEU A 451 30.96 8.94 6.40
CA LEU A 451 29.62 9.50 6.19
C LEU A 451 29.55 11.02 6.41
N THR A 452 30.45 11.57 7.24
CA THR A 452 30.47 13.01 7.50
C THR A 452 31.15 13.78 6.38
N PRO A 453 30.54 14.85 5.83
CA PRO A 453 31.22 15.72 4.87
C PRO A 453 32.30 16.60 5.54
N ASN A 454 32.27 16.72 6.88
CA ASN A 454 33.27 17.47 7.63
C ASN A 454 34.53 16.61 7.86
N LYS A 455 35.62 16.96 7.16
CA LYS A 455 36.90 16.25 7.22
C LYS A 455 37.52 16.23 8.61
N ASP A 456 37.43 17.34 9.37
CA ASP A 456 37.97 17.41 10.72
C ASP A 456 37.20 16.50 11.67
N LEU A 457 35.86 16.51 11.59
CA LEU A 457 35.03 15.57 12.35
C LEU A 457 35.31 14.12 11.94
N GLY A 458 35.49 13.86 10.65
CA GLY A 458 35.88 12.53 10.16
C GLY A 458 37.21 12.06 10.74
N ASN A 459 38.21 12.93 10.81
CA ASN A 459 39.50 12.63 11.43
C ASN A 459 39.35 12.37 12.94
N VAL A 460 38.57 13.19 13.66
CA VAL A 460 38.26 12.98 15.09
C VAL A 460 37.59 11.63 15.30
N LEU A 461 36.59 11.26 14.48
CA LEU A 461 35.94 9.95 14.56
C LEU A 461 36.92 8.81 14.29
N ARG A 462 37.83 8.96 13.33
CA ARG A 462 38.88 7.95 13.06
C ARG A 462 39.83 7.79 14.25
N MET A 463 40.30 8.89 14.83
CA MET A 463 41.13 8.90 16.04
C MET A 463 40.41 8.21 17.21
N ILE A 464 39.12 8.50 17.41
CA ILE A 464 38.28 7.81 18.40
C ILE A 464 38.23 6.29 18.12
N GLY A 465 38.00 5.90 16.87
CA GLY A 465 37.97 4.49 16.45
C GLY A 465 39.30 3.77 16.64
N ASP A 466 40.41 4.49 16.52
CA ASP A 466 41.78 4.00 16.74
C ASP A 466 42.24 4.14 18.21
N ASN A 467 41.33 4.51 19.11
CA ASN A 467 41.56 4.70 20.55
C ASN A 467 42.61 5.78 20.90
N LYS A 468 42.72 6.82 20.07
CA LYS A 468 43.58 8.01 20.26
C LYS A 468 42.78 9.16 20.86
N LEU A 469 42.34 9.01 22.10
CA LEU A 469 41.36 9.92 22.72
C LEU A 469 41.94 11.31 23.01
N GLU A 470 43.22 11.40 23.36
CA GLU A 470 43.92 12.67 23.62
C GLU A 470 44.04 13.50 22.35
N GLU A 471 44.50 12.88 21.25
CA GLU A 471 44.58 13.53 19.93
C GLU A 471 43.20 14.00 19.46
N ALA A 472 42.17 13.16 19.65
CA ALA A 472 40.80 13.49 19.30
C ALA A 472 40.25 14.67 20.12
N ALA A 473 40.52 14.70 21.43
CA ALA A 473 40.09 15.74 22.35
C ALA A 473 40.75 17.09 22.03
N GLN A 474 42.05 17.09 21.77
CA GLN A 474 42.79 18.28 21.34
C GLN A 474 42.19 18.83 20.04
N ARG A 475 42.02 17.97 19.03
CA ARG A 475 41.53 18.40 17.72
C ARG A 475 40.09 18.90 17.76
N LEU A 476 39.24 18.28 18.59
CA LEU A 476 37.87 18.70 18.81
C LEU A 476 37.81 20.03 19.58
N SER A 477 38.73 20.26 20.52
CA SER A 477 38.83 21.51 21.27
C SER A 477 39.21 22.68 20.37
N GLU A 478 40.21 22.48 19.51
CA GLU A 478 40.62 23.44 18.48
C GLU A 478 39.45 23.80 17.56
N GLY A 479 38.74 22.80 17.05
CA GLY A 479 37.63 23.00 16.11
C GLY A 479 36.38 23.66 16.72
N LEU A 480 36.10 23.43 18.01
CA LEU A 480 34.95 24.01 18.70
C LEU A 480 35.25 25.35 19.38
N GLY A 481 36.53 25.74 19.50
CA GLY A 481 36.94 26.91 20.27
C GLY A 481 36.62 26.81 21.77
N ARG A 482 36.53 25.59 22.30
CA ARG A 482 36.28 25.32 23.73
C ARG A 482 37.03 24.07 24.16
N GLU A 483 37.44 24.02 25.41
CA GLU A 483 38.12 22.86 25.95
C GLU A 483 37.17 21.64 26.00
N VAL A 484 37.65 20.53 25.43
CA VAL A 484 37.03 19.22 25.50
C VAL A 484 38.09 18.26 26.04
N SER A 485 37.86 17.71 27.22
CA SER A 485 38.81 16.78 27.84
C SER A 485 38.65 15.36 27.26
N PRO A 486 39.72 14.54 27.26
CA PRO A 486 39.66 13.13 26.88
C PRO A 486 38.63 12.34 27.68
N GLU A 487 38.47 12.65 28.98
CA GLU A 487 37.49 12.01 29.87
C GLU A 487 36.07 12.23 29.38
N LYS A 488 35.77 13.42 28.85
CA LYS A 488 34.43 13.72 28.31
C LYS A 488 34.11 12.91 27.05
N ILE A 489 35.12 12.66 26.21
CA ILE A 489 34.99 11.75 25.06
C ILE A 489 34.82 10.32 25.58
N HIS A 490 35.61 9.91 26.57
CA HIS A 490 35.52 8.59 27.18
C HIS A 490 34.14 8.32 27.79
N GLU A 491 33.57 9.28 28.53
CA GLU A 491 32.21 9.19 29.08
C GLU A 491 31.16 9.05 27.99
N LEU A 492 31.25 9.83 26.91
CA LEU A 492 30.34 9.72 25.77
C LEU A 492 30.46 8.33 25.10
N LEU A 493 31.69 7.81 24.99
CA LEU A 493 31.96 6.48 24.45
C LEU A 493 31.44 5.37 25.36
N ALA A 494 31.57 5.50 26.68
CA ALA A 494 30.99 4.57 27.64
C ALA A 494 29.46 4.56 27.50
N LEU A 495 28.84 5.76 27.37
CA LEU A 495 27.41 5.88 27.14
C LEU A 495 26.97 5.21 25.82
N LEU A 496 27.75 5.35 24.75
CA LEU A 496 27.49 4.67 23.48
C LEU A 496 27.71 3.16 23.61
N LYS A 497 28.82 2.70 24.19
CA LYS A 497 29.19 1.28 24.33
C LYS A 497 28.15 0.48 25.12
N GLU A 498 27.74 0.97 26.29
CA GLU A 498 26.64 0.37 27.08
C GLU A 498 25.31 0.28 26.31
N SER A 499 25.10 1.20 25.35
CA SER A 499 23.90 1.20 24.51
C SER A 499 24.02 0.30 23.27
N LEU A 500 25.24 -0.04 22.87
CA LEU A 500 25.59 -0.85 21.70
C LEU A 500 25.71 -2.35 22.04
N GLU A 501 25.72 -2.72 23.32
CA GLU A 501 25.79 -4.12 23.76
C GLU A 501 24.52 -4.89 23.40
N VAL A 502 24.70 -6.01 22.67
CA VAL A 502 23.72 -7.10 22.58
C VAL A 502 24.46 -8.41 22.89
N GLU A 503 24.01 -9.07 23.96
CA GLU A 503 23.86 -10.51 24.24
C GLU A 503 24.48 -11.60 23.30
N SER A 504 25.69 -11.47 22.78
CA SER A 504 26.42 -12.66 22.30
C SER A 504 27.93 -12.53 22.39
N GLU A 505 28.57 -13.61 22.87
CA GLU A 505 30.00 -13.79 23.14
C GLU A 505 30.91 -13.86 21.89
N ASP A 506 30.38 -13.64 20.68
CA ASP A 506 31.18 -13.70 19.44
C ASP A 506 31.76 -12.33 19.08
N GLU A 507 33.06 -12.15 19.30
CA GLU A 507 33.84 -10.94 18.97
C GLU A 507 33.89 -10.61 17.46
N ASP A 508 33.57 -11.57 16.58
CA ASP A 508 33.76 -11.47 15.13
C ASP A 508 32.52 -11.06 14.31
N ASN A 509 31.37 -10.82 14.95
CA ASN A 509 30.17 -10.34 14.24
C ASN A 509 29.75 -8.96 14.75
N TRP A 510 29.82 -7.96 13.87
CA TRP A 510 29.38 -6.57 14.06
C TRP A 510 27.85 -6.46 14.22
N LYS A 511 27.29 -7.09 15.26
CA LYS A 511 25.88 -7.00 15.68
C LYS A 511 25.60 -5.74 16.50
N ARG A 512 26.34 -4.64 16.29
CA ARG A 512 26.15 -3.38 17.01
C ARG A 512 24.90 -2.66 16.48
N ARG A 513 24.10 -2.09 17.39
CA ARG A 513 22.86 -1.34 17.07
C ARG A 513 23.03 0.13 17.39
N PHE A 514 22.70 1.02 16.46
CA PHE A 514 22.60 2.45 16.72
C PHE A 514 21.52 2.75 17.77
N LEU A 515 21.80 3.75 18.60
CA LEU A 515 20.76 4.42 19.36
C LEU A 515 19.80 5.12 18.40
N VAL A 516 18.53 4.75 18.48
CA VAL A 516 17.47 5.41 17.72
C VAL A 516 16.92 6.60 18.48
N SER A 517 16.57 7.64 17.75
CA SER A 517 15.93 8.86 18.26
C SER A 517 14.68 9.17 17.44
N PRO A 518 13.79 10.07 17.89
CA PRO A 518 12.68 10.54 17.07
C PRO A 518 13.16 11.09 15.71
N ALA A 519 14.31 11.78 15.68
CA ALA A 519 14.89 12.30 14.44
C ALA A 519 15.36 11.19 13.48
N TYR A 520 15.93 10.11 14.01
CA TYR A 520 16.31 8.93 13.23
C TYR A 520 15.08 8.30 12.55
N HIS A 521 14.02 8.03 13.30
CA HIS A 521 12.79 7.46 12.73
C HIS A 521 12.07 8.42 11.79
N ALA A 522 12.06 9.74 12.08
CA ALA A 522 11.47 10.72 11.18
C ALA A 522 12.20 10.77 9.83
N ALA A 523 13.54 10.69 9.83
CA ALA A 523 14.33 10.63 8.60
C ALA A 523 14.03 9.34 7.81
N LEU A 524 14.13 8.18 8.46
CA LEU A 524 13.83 6.88 7.85
C LEU A 524 12.40 6.81 7.31
N SER A 525 11.44 7.30 8.09
CA SER A 525 10.03 7.31 7.68
C SER A 525 9.78 8.23 6.50
N ARG A 526 10.46 9.38 6.42
CA ARG A 526 10.36 10.30 5.29
C ARG A 526 10.92 9.66 4.02
N SER A 527 12.04 8.95 4.14
CA SER A 527 12.61 8.16 3.04
C SER A 527 11.63 7.10 2.55
N LEU A 528 11.07 6.30 3.44
CA LEU A 528 10.09 5.25 3.11
C LEU A 528 8.82 5.81 2.45
N MET A 529 8.25 6.90 2.98
CA MET A 529 7.05 7.53 2.38
C MET A 529 7.35 8.16 1.01
N THR A 530 8.53 8.75 0.83
CA THR A 530 8.95 9.29 -0.47
C THR A 530 9.17 8.16 -1.48
N LEU A 531 9.79 7.05 -1.06
CA LEU A 531 9.90 5.84 -1.89
C LEU A 531 8.51 5.31 -2.27
N ALA A 532 7.60 5.17 -1.30
CA ALA A 532 6.26 4.64 -1.50
C ALA A 532 5.51 5.39 -2.60
N THR A 533 5.54 6.72 -2.54
CA THR A 533 4.87 7.63 -3.48
C THR A 533 5.57 7.68 -4.84
N GLN A 534 6.91 7.75 -4.88
CA GLN A 534 7.67 7.77 -6.14
C GLN A 534 7.58 6.44 -6.87
N ILE A 535 7.73 5.30 -6.19
CA ILE A 535 7.53 3.98 -6.78
C ILE A 535 6.10 3.88 -7.34
N SER A 536 5.09 4.34 -6.60
CA SER A 536 3.71 4.32 -7.05
C SER A 536 3.52 5.09 -8.36
N LYS A 537 4.12 6.28 -8.43
CA LYS A 537 4.09 7.17 -9.61
C LYS A 537 4.82 6.55 -10.80
N GLU A 538 6.07 6.11 -10.61
CA GLU A 538 6.93 5.63 -11.70
C GLU A 538 6.43 4.30 -12.28
N ILE A 539 5.96 3.35 -11.46
CA ILE A 539 5.37 2.11 -11.98
C ILE A 539 4.11 2.41 -12.80
N SER A 540 3.29 3.36 -12.36
CA SER A 540 2.05 3.76 -13.05
C SER A 540 2.31 4.59 -14.31
N ASP A 541 3.55 5.03 -14.55
CA ASP A 541 3.90 5.75 -15.77
C ASP A 541 3.72 4.83 -17.00
N PRO A 542 3.01 5.26 -18.05
CA PRO A 542 2.77 4.45 -19.24
C PRO A 542 4.06 3.95 -19.94
N ARG A 543 5.19 4.66 -19.76
CA ARG A 543 6.51 4.29 -20.30
C ARG A 543 7.11 3.11 -19.55
N VAL A 544 6.82 2.96 -18.25
CA VAL A 544 7.23 1.82 -17.43
C VAL A 544 6.22 0.68 -17.57
N GLY A 545 4.92 1.00 -17.45
CA GLY A 545 3.82 0.16 -17.91
C GLY A 545 3.28 -0.87 -16.90
N GLY A 546 3.50 -0.65 -15.60
CA GLY A 546 2.96 -1.49 -14.53
C GLY A 546 1.68 -0.92 -13.90
N PHE A 547 1.08 -1.70 -13.03
CA PHE A 547 -0.04 -1.31 -12.16
C PHE A 547 0.34 -1.62 -10.71
N VAL A 548 0.26 -0.61 -9.86
CA VAL A 548 0.63 -0.71 -8.44
C VAL A 548 -0.58 -1.14 -7.63
N VAL A 549 -0.46 -2.27 -6.94
CA VAL A 549 -1.48 -2.75 -5.99
C VAL A 549 -1.21 -2.15 -4.60
N TYR A 550 0.05 -2.12 -4.18
CA TYR A 550 0.48 -1.60 -2.89
C TYR A 550 1.95 -1.14 -2.95
N SER A 551 2.29 -0.09 -2.21
CA SER A 551 3.66 0.42 -2.08
C SER A 551 3.85 1.06 -0.71
N GLY A 552 4.43 0.33 0.24
CA GLY A 552 4.69 0.81 1.62
C GLY A 552 6.02 1.54 1.81
N GLY A 553 6.83 1.62 0.76
CA GLY A 553 8.18 2.18 0.77
C GLY A 553 9.24 1.08 0.72
N ASP A 554 9.21 0.17 1.68
CA ASP A 554 10.00 -1.06 1.71
C ASP A 554 9.35 -2.19 0.90
N ASP A 555 8.07 -2.41 1.16
CA ASP A 555 7.22 -3.36 0.46
C ASP A 555 6.64 -2.77 -0.83
N VAL A 556 6.67 -3.54 -1.92
CA VAL A 556 5.93 -3.22 -3.15
C VAL A 556 5.20 -4.45 -3.67
N LEU A 557 3.96 -4.28 -4.14
CA LEU A 557 3.23 -5.27 -4.91
C LEU A 557 2.69 -4.60 -6.17
N ALA A 558 3.10 -5.10 -7.32
CA ALA A 558 2.69 -4.59 -8.63
C ALA A 558 2.38 -5.73 -9.59
N VAL A 559 1.65 -5.41 -10.65
CA VAL A 559 1.33 -6.29 -11.76
C VAL A 559 1.76 -5.61 -13.05
N SER A 560 2.41 -6.33 -13.95
CA SER A 560 2.86 -5.78 -15.23
C SER A 560 2.66 -6.75 -16.38
N PRO A 561 2.68 -6.26 -17.63
CA PRO A 561 2.85 -7.13 -18.78
C PRO A 561 4.22 -7.82 -18.70
N VAL A 562 4.34 -9.04 -19.23
CA VAL A 562 5.60 -9.80 -19.23
C VAL A 562 6.77 -8.98 -19.80
N LYS A 563 6.53 -8.25 -20.90
CA LYS A 563 7.56 -7.43 -21.55
C LYS A 563 8.10 -6.28 -20.69
N ALA A 564 7.32 -5.82 -19.72
CA ALA A 564 7.68 -4.70 -18.84
C ALA A 564 8.24 -5.14 -17.48
N ALA A 565 8.16 -6.45 -17.15
CA ALA A 565 8.43 -6.93 -15.80
C ALA A 565 9.84 -6.58 -15.28
N LEU A 566 10.86 -6.77 -16.13
CA LEU A 566 12.24 -6.42 -15.79
C LEU A 566 12.42 -4.91 -15.65
N ASN A 567 11.79 -4.11 -16.52
CA ASN A 567 11.88 -2.65 -16.45
C ASN A 567 11.24 -2.13 -15.15
N VAL A 568 10.03 -2.59 -14.81
CA VAL A 568 9.35 -2.26 -13.55
C VAL A 568 10.24 -2.61 -12.35
N THR A 569 10.83 -3.81 -12.34
CA THR A 569 11.70 -4.29 -11.27
C THR A 569 12.97 -3.44 -11.13
N LEU A 570 13.61 -3.09 -12.26
CA LEU A 570 14.78 -2.22 -12.29
C LEU A 570 14.45 -0.81 -11.81
N THR A 571 13.30 -0.26 -12.20
CA THR A 571 12.83 1.05 -11.73
C THR A 571 12.66 1.05 -10.22
N VAL A 572 11.98 0.04 -9.66
CA VAL A 572 11.83 -0.10 -8.20
C VAL A 572 13.17 -0.14 -7.51
N ARG A 573 14.07 -1.04 -7.93
CA ARG A 573 15.38 -1.19 -7.28
C ARG A 573 16.24 0.06 -7.40
N SER A 574 16.17 0.75 -8.54
CA SER A 574 16.91 1.99 -8.79
C SER A 574 16.46 3.11 -7.86
N LEU A 575 15.14 3.29 -7.71
CA LEU A 575 14.56 4.25 -6.76
C LEU A 575 14.94 3.90 -5.32
N TYR A 576 14.84 2.62 -4.93
CA TYR A 576 15.19 2.18 -3.57
C TYR A 576 16.62 2.57 -3.17
N GLY A 577 17.57 2.43 -4.09
CA GLY A 577 18.97 2.84 -3.91
C GLY A 577 19.26 4.32 -4.21
N GLY A 578 18.26 5.11 -4.62
CA GLY A 578 18.42 6.53 -4.93
C GLY A 578 19.22 6.81 -6.21
N TRP A 579 19.11 5.97 -7.23
CA TRP A 579 19.73 6.20 -8.54
C TRP A 579 18.83 7.08 -9.44
N PRO A 580 19.38 8.02 -10.23
CA PRO A 580 20.80 8.33 -10.45
C PRO A 580 21.42 9.30 -9.43
N SER A 581 20.66 9.83 -8.47
CA SER A 581 21.13 10.83 -7.49
C SER A 581 21.97 10.24 -6.34
N MET A 582 22.61 9.09 -6.56
CA MET A 582 23.55 8.41 -5.65
C MET A 582 23.10 8.37 -4.17
N GLY A 583 21.98 7.71 -3.90
CA GLY A 583 21.48 7.54 -2.54
C GLY A 583 20.46 8.59 -2.10
N PHE A 584 20.08 9.51 -2.99
CA PHE A 584 19.00 10.47 -2.78
C PHE A 584 17.86 10.29 -3.79
N LEU A 585 16.67 10.67 -3.36
CA LEU A 585 15.48 10.76 -4.18
C LEU A 585 15.28 12.22 -4.56
N LYS A 586 15.21 12.47 -5.86
CA LYS A 586 14.93 13.79 -6.41
C LYS A 586 13.42 14.07 -6.32
N GLN A 587 13.04 15.16 -5.68
CA GLN A 587 11.70 15.73 -5.71
C GLN A 587 11.78 17.09 -6.41
N ASN A 588 11.22 17.17 -7.63
CA ASN A 588 11.19 18.42 -8.38
C ASN A 588 10.17 19.37 -7.75
N ASP A 589 10.60 20.57 -7.37
CA ASP A 589 9.67 21.66 -7.11
C ASP A 589 9.15 22.17 -8.46
N ILE A 590 7.83 22.16 -8.64
CA ILE A 590 7.15 22.50 -9.90
C ILE A 590 7.36 23.97 -10.31
N GLU A 591 7.67 24.86 -9.37
CA GLU A 591 7.76 26.30 -9.63
C GLU A 591 9.15 26.89 -9.38
N SER A 592 9.94 26.33 -8.46
CA SER A 592 11.16 27.02 -8.02
C SER A 592 12.41 26.71 -8.86
N GLU A 593 12.31 25.91 -9.94
CA GLU A 593 13.45 25.33 -10.69
C GLU A 593 14.53 24.69 -9.78
N LYS A 594 14.24 24.47 -8.50
CA LYS A 594 15.19 23.97 -7.51
C LYS A 594 14.81 22.54 -7.15
N ASP A 595 15.79 21.68 -7.28
CA ASP A 595 15.67 20.29 -6.92
C ASP A 595 15.70 20.16 -5.40
N SER A 596 14.70 19.48 -4.83
CA SER A 596 14.74 19.04 -3.43
C SER A 596 15.14 17.57 -3.37
N PHE A 597 15.90 17.21 -2.33
CA PHE A 597 16.42 15.85 -2.17
C PHE A 597 15.98 15.27 -0.83
N VAL A 598 15.53 14.02 -0.88
CA VAL A 598 15.23 13.21 0.30
C VAL A 598 16.18 12.02 0.30
N PRO A 599 16.79 11.62 1.43
CA PRO A 599 17.59 10.41 1.45
C PRO A 599 16.77 9.19 0.98
N SER A 600 17.37 8.34 0.17
CA SER A 600 16.83 7.00 -0.15
C SER A 600 17.29 5.99 0.91
N LEU A 601 17.11 4.70 0.64
CA LEU A 601 17.65 3.62 1.47
C LEU A 601 19.06 3.19 1.02
N GLY A 602 19.57 3.73 -0.10
CA GLY A 602 20.97 3.63 -0.50
C GLY A 602 21.48 2.19 -0.63
N ASP A 603 22.49 1.85 0.16
CA ASP A 603 23.15 0.55 0.16
C ASP A 603 22.33 -0.57 0.82
N LEU A 604 21.17 -0.26 1.39
CA LEU A 604 20.27 -1.26 1.94
C LEU A 604 19.77 -2.18 0.82
N GLY A 605 19.67 -3.46 1.17
CA GLY A 605 19.15 -4.48 0.27
C GLY A 605 17.64 -4.32 0.05
N GLN A 606 17.20 -4.74 -1.14
CA GLN A 606 15.79 -4.97 -1.44
C GLN A 606 15.70 -6.20 -2.34
N SER A 607 14.98 -7.21 -1.86
CA SER A 607 14.73 -8.44 -2.58
C SER A 607 13.44 -8.31 -3.41
N LEU A 608 13.47 -8.79 -4.66
CA LEU A 608 12.37 -8.69 -5.61
C LEU A 608 12.11 -10.05 -6.25
N ALA A 609 10.84 -10.48 -6.27
CA ALA A 609 10.38 -11.69 -6.93
C ALA A 609 9.45 -11.33 -8.10
N ILE A 610 9.69 -11.97 -9.24
CA ILE A 610 8.84 -11.86 -10.44
C ILE A 610 8.20 -13.22 -10.68
N THR A 611 6.87 -13.30 -10.55
CA THR A 611 6.09 -14.50 -10.82
C THR A 611 5.28 -14.32 -12.09
N TYR A 612 5.58 -15.11 -13.11
CA TYR A 612 4.80 -15.14 -14.34
C TYR A 612 3.61 -16.08 -14.20
N ALA A 613 2.41 -15.59 -14.48
CA ALA A 613 1.20 -16.38 -14.35
C ALA A 613 0.27 -16.18 -15.55
N HIS A 614 -0.41 -17.25 -15.93
CA HIS A 614 -1.49 -17.19 -16.91
C HIS A 614 -2.67 -16.43 -16.29
N TYR A 615 -3.39 -15.60 -17.05
CA TYR A 615 -4.50 -14.77 -16.52
C TYR A 615 -5.63 -15.59 -15.86
N ARG A 616 -5.80 -16.86 -16.27
CA ARG A 616 -6.76 -17.81 -15.68
C ARG A 616 -6.25 -18.57 -14.45
N TYR A 617 -4.98 -18.42 -14.11
CA TYR A 617 -4.43 -19.10 -12.94
C TYR A 617 -4.94 -18.41 -11.66
N PRO A 618 -5.34 -19.15 -10.60
CA PRO A 618 -5.88 -18.56 -9.39
C PRO A 618 -4.94 -17.53 -8.77
N LEU A 619 -5.41 -16.27 -8.65
CA LEU A 619 -4.59 -15.15 -8.16
C LEU A 619 -4.06 -15.39 -6.73
N SER A 620 -4.82 -16.09 -5.88
CA SER A 620 -4.42 -16.46 -4.52
C SER A 620 -3.16 -17.33 -4.51
N ASP A 621 -3.02 -18.26 -5.44
CA ASP A 621 -1.86 -19.15 -5.53
C ASP A 621 -0.66 -18.46 -6.19
N VAL A 622 -0.90 -17.52 -7.12
CA VAL A 622 0.15 -16.63 -7.63
C VAL A 622 0.73 -15.77 -6.51
N LEU A 623 -0.14 -15.16 -5.67
CA LEU A 623 0.28 -14.35 -4.53
C LEU A 623 1.09 -15.17 -3.51
N LYS A 624 0.65 -16.38 -3.17
CA LYS A 624 1.40 -17.28 -2.29
C LYS A 624 2.77 -17.62 -2.87
N SER A 625 2.83 -17.96 -4.16
CA SER A 625 4.08 -18.27 -4.85
C SER A 625 5.05 -17.08 -4.85
N ALA A 626 4.55 -15.88 -5.12
CA ALA A 626 5.35 -14.65 -5.10
C ALA A 626 5.88 -14.32 -3.70
N ILE A 627 5.07 -14.53 -2.65
CA ILE A 627 5.48 -14.31 -1.26
C ILE A 627 6.51 -15.37 -0.83
N ASN A 628 6.32 -16.63 -1.19
CA ASN A 628 7.23 -17.71 -0.82
C ASN A 628 8.58 -17.54 -1.53
N ALA A 629 8.59 -17.18 -2.81
CA ALA A 629 9.82 -16.92 -3.57
C ALA A 629 10.71 -15.77 -3.02
N LEU A 630 10.18 -14.93 -2.12
CA LEU A 630 10.97 -13.93 -1.39
C LEU A 630 11.47 -14.43 -0.02
N LYS A 631 10.77 -15.38 0.59
CA LYS A 631 11.03 -15.85 1.95
C LYS A 631 11.90 -17.09 2.01
N GLU A 632 11.75 -17.94 1.00
CA GLU A 632 12.49 -19.19 0.75
C GLU A 632 13.54 -18.93 -0.33
#